data_AF-A0A523I917-F1
#
_entry.id   AF-A0A523I917-F1
#
_cell.length_a   1.000
_cell.length_b   1.000
_cell.length_c   1.000
_cell.angle_alpha   90.00
_cell.angle_beta   90.00
_cell.angle_gamma   90.00
#
_symmetry.space_group_name_H-M   'P 1'
#
loop_
_entity.id
_entity.type
_entity.pdbx_description
1 polymer ?
#
loop_
_entity_poly.entity_id
_entity_poly.type
_entity_poly.pdbx_seq_one_letter_code
_entity_poly.pdbx_strand_id
1 'polypeptide(L)'
;MSALGKLDADNFISGNHKIVRNINRSAVLNLVRERQPVSRVVLSKLSDLNKSTVSSIVRELLEEKLIYETRNGESTGGRKPILLQLNRQDYFIGAIDFVPNYTYVAIGDIEANILQKKTIKTENKHPEDFIRTCLLELLELKAGLGCPNLKSIGISVPGIVDGASGKVFVAPDLEWKNINIKKIYKEVIFKNHHESVIIENEANASALAEQWFGNALENNSNRVFISEGDWYRSYF
;
A
#
# COMPACT_ATOMS: atom_id res chain seq x y z
N MET A 1 15.17 19.51 48.35
CA MET A 1 15.34 18.38 47.40
C MET A 1 13.98 17.70 47.27
N SER A 2 13.14 18.04 46.27
CA SER A 2 13.23 17.68 44.83
C SER A 2 13.34 16.16 44.64
N ALA A 3 12.56 15.47 43.81
CA ALA A 3 11.55 15.84 42.84
C ALA A 3 10.69 14.59 42.60
N LEU A 4 9.38 14.67 42.80
CA LEU A 4 8.41 13.74 42.23
C LEU A 4 7.67 14.54 41.17
N GLY A 5 8.21 14.47 39.95
CA GLY A 5 7.65 15.14 38.78
C GLY A 5 6.22 14.68 38.57
N LYS A 6 5.30 15.65 38.52
CA LYS A 6 3.98 15.47 37.93
C LYS A 6 4.18 14.90 36.54
N LEU A 7 3.75 13.66 36.33
CA LEU A 7 3.61 13.11 34.99
C LEU A 7 2.41 13.81 34.35
N ASP A 8 2.69 14.63 33.34
CA ASP A 8 1.70 15.39 32.59
C ASP A 8 0.69 14.45 31.91
N ALA A 9 -0.53 14.39 32.46
CA ALA A 9 -1.66 13.63 31.92
C ALA A 9 -2.07 14.09 30.50
N ASP A 10 -1.67 15.30 30.08
CA ASP A 10 -1.95 15.85 28.76
C ASP A 10 -1.24 15.10 27.62
N ASN A 11 -0.11 14.43 27.90
CA ASN A 11 0.61 13.64 26.90
C ASN A 11 -0.06 12.29 26.58
N PHE A 12 -0.91 11.76 27.46
CA PHE A 12 -1.59 10.47 27.25
C PHE A 12 -2.84 10.60 26.36
N ILE A 13 -3.54 11.74 26.45
CA ILE A 13 -4.77 12.03 25.69
C ILE A 13 -4.44 12.52 24.26
N SER A 14 -3.38 13.32 24.11
CA SER A 14 -2.93 13.86 22.82
C SER A 14 -2.49 12.78 21.81
N GLY A 15 -1.85 11.71 22.29
CA GLY A 15 -1.45 10.56 21.46
C GLY A 15 -2.65 9.80 20.88
N ASN A 16 -3.73 9.67 21.66
CA ASN A 16 -4.93 8.93 21.26
C ASN A 16 -5.73 9.67 20.17
N HIS A 17 -5.85 11.01 20.26
CA HIS A 17 -6.59 11.78 19.26
C HIS A 17 -5.98 11.73 17.87
N LYS A 18 -4.65 11.74 17.73
CA LYS A 18 -3.98 11.59 16.43
C LYS A 18 -4.18 10.19 15.85
N ILE A 19 -4.08 9.16 16.67
CA ILE A 19 -4.30 7.77 16.26
C ILE A 19 -5.75 7.58 15.80
N VAL A 20 -6.72 7.99 16.61
CA VAL A 20 -8.15 7.92 16.27
C VAL A 20 -8.45 8.73 15.01
N ARG A 21 -7.85 9.90 14.84
CA ARG A 21 -7.99 10.70 13.61
C ARG A 21 -7.47 9.93 12.39
N ASN A 22 -6.30 9.30 12.48
CA ASN A 22 -5.74 8.53 11.39
C ASN A 22 -6.60 7.30 11.05
N ILE A 23 -7.13 6.60 12.05
CA ILE A 23 -8.05 5.48 11.87
C ILE A 23 -9.31 5.95 11.14
N ASN A 24 -9.94 7.02 11.61
CA ASN A 24 -11.14 7.58 10.99
C ASN A 24 -10.87 8.06 9.55
N ARG A 25 -9.70 8.68 9.33
CA ARG A 25 -9.27 9.13 8.01
C ARG A 25 -9.11 7.95 7.04
N SER A 26 -8.43 6.89 7.46
CA SER A 26 -8.30 5.66 6.67
C SER A 26 -9.64 4.99 6.41
N ALA A 27 -10.52 4.92 7.40
CA ALA A 27 -11.87 4.36 7.23
C ALA A 27 -12.69 5.15 6.19
N VAL A 28 -12.67 6.48 6.24
CA VAL A 28 -13.36 7.32 5.25
C VAL A 28 -12.76 7.16 3.86
N LEU A 29 -11.43 7.12 3.72
CA LEU A 29 -10.78 6.91 2.42
C LEU A 29 -11.12 5.54 1.83
N ASN A 30 -11.13 4.48 2.65
CA ASN A 30 -11.54 3.14 2.22
C ASN A 30 -13.01 3.09 1.79
N LEU A 31 -13.91 3.76 2.51
CA LEU A 31 -15.31 3.88 2.09
C LEU A 31 -15.46 4.64 0.76
N VAL A 32 -14.63 5.65 0.50
CA VAL A 32 -14.57 6.27 -0.84
C VAL A 32 -14.13 5.25 -1.87
N ARG A 33 -13.03 4.53 -1.64
CA ARG A 33 -12.53 3.48 -2.56
C ARG A 33 -13.59 2.44 -2.92
N GLU A 34 -14.34 1.97 -1.92
CA GLU A 34 -15.33 0.89 -2.08
C GLU A 34 -16.68 1.33 -2.62
N ARG A 35 -17.10 2.57 -2.35
CA ARG A 35 -18.45 3.07 -2.66
C ARG A 35 -18.47 4.20 -3.68
N GLN A 36 -17.32 4.60 -4.22
CA GLN A 36 -17.22 5.67 -5.21
C GLN A 36 -18.07 5.37 -6.45
N PRO A 37 -18.71 6.39 -7.06
CA PRO A 37 -18.80 7.77 -6.56
C PRO A 37 -19.73 7.89 -5.34
N VAL A 38 -19.25 8.50 -4.25
CA VAL A 38 -19.96 8.54 -2.95
C VAL A 38 -20.13 9.96 -2.40
N SER A 39 -21.28 10.25 -1.76
CA SER A 39 -21.50 11.55 -1.12
C SER A 39 -20.99 11.58 0.33
N ARG A 40 -20.65 12.78 0.83
CA ARG A 40 -20.29 12.99 2.25
C ARG A 40 -21.39 12.52 3.22
N VAL A 41 -22.66 12.60 2.80
CA VAL A 41 -23.81 12.14 3.59
C VAL A 41 -23.79 10.62 3.74
N VAL A 42 -23.51 9.89 2.65
CA VAL A 42 -23.38 8.43 2.69
C VAL A 42 -22.17 8.01 3.51
N LEU A 43 -21.03 8.69 3.35
CA LEU A 43 -19.82 8.43 4.16
C LEU A 43 -20.09 8.59 5.66
N SER A 44 -20.80 9.64 6.08
CA SER A 44 -21.18 9.84 7.49
C SER A 44 -22.07 8.72 8.03
N LYS A 45 -22.99 8.19 7.21
CA LYS A 45 -23.83 7.05 7.60
C LYS A 45 -23.06 5.74 7.69
N LEU A 46 -22.16 5.46 6.74
CA LEU A 46 -21.44 4.19 6.69
C LEU A 46 -20.28 4.10 7.69
N SER A 47 -19.72 5.25 8.09
CA SER A 47 -18.61 5.31 9.05
C SER A 47 -19.04 5.53 10.50
N ASP A 48 -20.34 5.76 10.75
CA ASP A 48 -20.88 6.24 12.05
C ASP A 48 -20.20 7.53 12.59
N LEU A 49 -19.51 8.28 11.73
CA LEU A 49 -18.90 9.56 12.07
C LEU A 49 -19.89 10.70 11.83
N ASN A 50 -19.85 11.70 12.70
CA ASN A 50 -20.66 12.90 12.52
C ASN A 50 -20.24 13.70 11.25
N LYS A 51 -21.15 14.54 10.77
CA LYS A 51 -20.97 15.29 9.52
C LYS A 51 -19.78 16.25 9.53
N SER A 52 -19.45 16.86 10.68
CA SER A 52 -18.33 17.81 10.77
C SER A 52 -16.99 17.10 10.71
N THR A 53 -16.86 15.94 11.36
CA THR A 53 -15.68 15.06 11.29
C THR A 53 -15.46 14.57 9.86
N VAL A 54 -16.48 14.02 9.20
CA VAL A 54 -16.36 13.59 7.79
C VAL A 54 -15.98 14.76 6.88
N SER A 55 -16.58 15.94 7.07
CA SER A 55 -16.26 17.11 6.26
C SER A 55 -14.80 17.57 6.44
N SER A 56 -14.28 17.54 7.66
CA SER A 56 -12.87 17.85 7.93
C SER A 56 -11.93 16.84 7.27
N ILE A 57 -12.23 15.54 7.37
CA ILE A 57 -11.42 14.47 6.78
C ILE A 57 -11.44 14.58 5.25
N VAL A 58 -12.62 14.74 4.66
CA VAL A 58 -12.77 14.90 3.20
C VAL A 58 -12.00 16.12 2.69
N ARG A 59 -12.02 17.23 3.43
CA ARG A 59 -11.22 18.41 3.06
C ARG A 59 -9.73 18.09 3.03
N GLU A 60 -9.19 17.40 4.03
CA GLU A 60 -7.78 16.99 4.05
C GLU A 60 -7.46 16.08 2.86
N LEU A 61 -8.31 15.08 2.59
CA LEU A 61 -8.13 14.17 1.45
C LEU A 61 -8.18 14.90 0.09
N LEU A 62 -9.00 15.95 -0.05
CA LEU A 62 -9.07 16.81 -1.24
C LEU A 62 -7.81 17.70 -1.36
N GLU A 63 -7.34 18.28 -0.26
CA GLU A 63 -6.12 19.09 -0.21
C GLU A 63 -4.89 18.26 -0.58
N GLU A 64 -4.82 17.02 -0.11
CA GLU A 64 -3.84 16.03 -0.50
C GLU A 64 -4.12 15.41 -1.87
N LYS A 65 -5.16 15.84 -2.57
CA LYS A 65 -5.59 15.32 -3.88
C LYS A 65 -5.85 13.81 -3.91
N LEU A 66 -5.99 13.11 -2.79
CA LEU A 66 -6.25 11.66 -2.76
C LEU A 66 -7.64 11.31 -3.30
N ILE A 67 -8.56 12.27 -3.21
CA ILE A 67 -9.90 12.21 -3.78
C ILE A 67 -10.18 13.48 -4.59
N TYR A 68 -11.18 13.45 -5.47
CA TYR A 68 -11.71 14.63 -6.16
C TYR A 68 -13.23 14.65 -6.16
N GLU A 69 -13.80 15.83 -6.41
CA GLU A 69 -15.24 16.05 -6.52
C GLU A 69 -15.72 15.83 -7.96
N THR A 70 -16.72 14.95 -8.15
CA THR A 70 -17.40 14.72 -9.44
C THR A 70 -18.88 15.08 -9.37
N ARG A 71 -19.46 15.45 -10.52
CA ARG A 71 -20.87 15.82 -10.67
C ARG A 71 -21.75 14.73 -11.28
N ASN A 72 -21.23 13.50 -11.40
CA ASN A 72 -21.89 12.36 -12.05
C ASN A 72 -23.04 11.71 -11.25
N GLY A 73 -23.73 12.45 -10.36
CA GLY A 73 -24.88 11.92 -9.62
C GLY A 73 -26.19 12.04 -10.39
N GLU A 74 -26.98 10.97 -10.42
CA GLU A 74 -28.38 11.02 -10.88
C GLU A 74 -29.18 12.01 -10.00
N SER A 75 -29.97 12.85 -10.66
CA SER A 75 -30.73 13.93 -10.03
C SER A 75 -32.14 13.46 -9.71
N THR A 76 -32.43 13.18 -8.44
CA THR A 76 -33.80 12.86 -7.97
C THR A 76 -34.62 14.09 -7.57
N GLY A 77 -34.18 15.30 -7.98
CA GLY A 77 -34.78 16.59 -7.64
C GLY A 77 -34.05 17.30 -6.48
N GLY A 78 -33.59 18.55 -6.73
CA GLY A 78 -32.79 19.36 -5.80
C GLY A 78 -31.39 19.70 -6.32
N ARG A 79 -30.56 20.39 -5.50
CA ARG A 79 -29.16 20.69 -5.85
C ARG A 79 -28.37 19.37 -5.94
N LYS A 80 -27.81 19.07 -7.12
CA LYS A 80 -27.03 17.83 -7.36
C LYS A 80 -25.99 17.62 -6.24
N PRO A 81 -25.96 16.44 -5.60
CA PRO A 81 -24.98 16.16 -4.56
C PRO A 81 -23.58 16.12 -5.19
N ILE A 82 -22.61 16.71 -4.50
CA ILE A 82 -21.20 16.56 -4.87
C ILE A 82 -20.77 15.15 -4.45
N LEU A 83 -20.27 14.38 -5.41
CA LEU A 83 -19.78 13.03 -5.18
C LEU A 83 -18.25 13.03 -5.13
N LEU A 84 -17.69 12.08 -4.40
CA LEU A 84 -16.26 11.90 -4.18
C LEU A 84 -15.81 10.61 -4.86
N GLN A 85 -14.65 10.68 -5.52
CA GLN A 85 -13.96 9.54 -6.14
C GLN A 85 -12.47 9.60 -5.81
N LEU A 86 -11.79 8.46 -5.86
CA LEU A 86 -10.34 8.38 -5.73
C LEU A 86 -9.64 9.09 -6.90
N ASN A 87 -8.56 9.81 -6.61
CA ASN A 87 -7.75 10.42 -7.66
C ASN A 87 -6.79 9.38 -8.26
N ARG A 88 -7.19 8.82 -9.39
CA ARG A 88 -6.41 7.83 -10.15
C ARG A 88 -5.31 8.43 -11.02
N GLN A 89 -5.29 9.74 -11.22
CA GLN A 89 -4.44 10.40 -12.20
C GLN A 89 -3.12 10.91 -11.60
N ASP A 90 -3.12 11.24 -10.31
CA ASP A 90 -1.97 11.87 -9.67
C ASP A 90 -1.15 10.93 -8.79
N TYR A 91 -1.60 9.68 -8.56
CA TYR A 91 -0.97 8.76 -7.62
C TYR A 91 -0.79 7.36 -8.17
N PHE A 92 0.42 6.86 -7.99
CA PHE A 92 0.85 5.59 -8.57
C PHE A 92 1.60 4.77 -7.52
N ILE A 93 1.53 3.46 -7.67
CA ILE A 93 2.21 2.49 -6.83
C ILE A 93 3.13 1.62 -7.70
N GLY A 94 4.28 1.28 -7.16
CA GLY A 94 5.22 0.33 -7.75
C GLY A 94 5.07 -1.02 -7.10
N ALA A 95 5.30 -2.09 -7.86
CA ALA A 95 5.32 -3.45 -7.36
C ALA A 95 6.53 -4.20 -7.92
N ILE A 96 7.21 -4.95 -7.06
CA ILE A 96 8.21 -5.95 -7.45
C ILE A 96 7.84 -7.26 -6.77
N ASP A 97 7.55 -8.28 -7.56
CA ASP A 97 7.26 -9.62 -7.06
C ASP A 97 8.37 -10.58 -7.48
N PHE A 98 9.21 -10.97 -6.52
CA PHE A 98 10.33 -11.87 -6.77
C PHE A 98 9.85 -13.32 -6.74
N VAL A 99 9.98 -14.03 -7.86
CA VAL A 99 9.59 -15.45 -7.97
C VAL A 99 10.78 -16.21 -8.61
N PRO A 100 11.00 -17.52 -8.31
CA PRO A 100 12.24 -18.22 -8.67
C PRO A 100 12.67 -18.17 -10.14
N ASN A 101 11.70 -18.19 -11.06
CA ASN A 101 11.99 -18.20 -12.50
C ASN A 101 11.90 -16.81 -13.13
N TYR A 102 10.96 -16.00 -12.66
CA TYR A 102 10.67 -14.68 -13.20
C TYR A 102 10.31 -13.69 -12.10
N THR A 103 10.88 -12.49 -12.16
CA THR A 103 10.47 -11.36 -11.33
C THR A 103 9.55 -10.47 -12.13
N TYR A 104 8.47 -10.04 -11.50
CA TYR A 104 7.52 -9.10 -12.09
C TYR A 104 7.76 -7.71 -11.52
N VAL A 105 7.93 -6.73 -12.40
CA VAL A 105 8.03 -5.31 -12.03
C VAL A 105 6.85 -4.59 -12.66
N ALA A 106 6.10 -3.82 -11.89
CA ALA A 106 4.91 -3.15 -12.39
C ALA A 106 4.70 -1.77 -11.76
N ILE A 107 4.00 -0.91 -12.49
CA ILE A 107 3.42 0.32 -11.98
C ILE A 107 1.91 0.25 -12.18
N GLY A 108 1.17 0.59 -11.13
CA GLY A 108 -0.29 0.69 -11.16
C GLY A 108 -0.81 2.00 -10.59
N ASP A 109 -2.11 2.22 -10.75
CA ASP A 109 -2.84 3.28 -10.05
C ASP A 109 -3.15 2.87 -8.58
N ILE A 110 -3.74 3.78 -7.81
CA ILE A 110 -4.09 3.53 -6.40
C ILE A 110 -5.21 2.49 -6.19
N GLU A 111 -5.86 2.05 -7.27
CA GLU A 111 -6.80 0.92 -7.25
C GLU A 111 -6.11 -0.39 -7.67
N ALA A 112 -4.78 -0.38 -7.79
CA ALA A 112 -3.92 -1.48 -8.23
C ALA A 112 -4.17 -1.95 -9.67
N ASN A 113 -4.76 -1.12 -10.52
CA ASN A 113 -4.81 -1.42 -11.95
C ASN A 113 -3.41 -1.29 -12.54
N ILE A 114 -2.90 -2.36 -13.15
CA ILE A 114 -1.57 -2.37 -13.76
C ILE A 114 -1.57 -1.50 -15.02
N LEU A 115 -0.75 -0.45 -15.02
CA LEU A 115 -0.58 0.47 -16.14
C LEU A 115 0.60 0.09 -17.03
N GLN A 116 1.71 -0.33 -16.41
CA GLN A 116 2.86 -0.89 -17.10
C GLN A 116 3.44 -2.06 -16.30
N LYS A 117 4.01 -3.04 -17.00
CA LYS A 117 4.68 -4.18 -16.37
C LYS A 117 5.85 -4.68 -17.22
N LYS A 118 6.82 -5.27 -16.57
CA LYS A 118 7.94 -5.99 -17.16
C LYS A 118 8.14 -7.31 -16.43
N THR A 119 8.42 -8.36 -17.19
CA THR A 119 8.81 -9.66 -16.66
C THR A 119 10.30 -9.83 -16.92
N ILE A 120 11.07 -10.11 -15.88
CA ILE A 120 12.52 -10.25 -15.92
C ILE A 120 12.86 -11.67 -15.50
N LYS A 121 13.77 -12.35 -16.18
CA LYS A 121 14.26 -13.66 -15.71
C LYS A 121 14.98 -13.48 -14.37
N THR A 122 14.61 -14.28 -13.38
CA THR A 122 15.21 -14.19 -12.05
C THR A 122 16.65 -14.68 -12.07
N GLU A 123 17.54 -13.91 -11.45
CA GLU A 123 18.94 -14.26 -11.26
C GLU A 123 19.28 -14.30 -9.76
N ASN A 124 19.89 -15.41 -9.33
CA ASN A 124 20.19 -15.69 -7.93
C ASN A 124 21.68 -15.53 -7.56
N LYS A 125 22.59 -15.56 -8.54
CA LYS A 125 24.04 -15.47 -8.31
C LYS A 125 24.48 -14.17 -7.63
N HIS A 126 23.87 -13.07 -8.05
CA HIS A 126 24.17 -11.73 -7.57
C HIS A 126 22.87 -11.04 -7.13
N PRO A 127 22.32 -11.42 -5.97
CA PRO A 127 20.97 -11.03 -5.56
C PRO A 127 20.85 -9.51 -5.38
N GLU A 128 21.86 -8.86 -4.81
CA GLU A 128 21.85 -7.41 -4.65
C GLU A 128 21.83 -6.68 -6.00
N ASP A 129 22.64 -7.12 -6.95
CA ASP A 129 22.69 -6.53 -8.30
C ASP A 129 21.38 -6.75 -9.05
N PHE A 130 20.80 -7.95 -8.92
CA PHE A 130 19.49 -8.25 -9.51
C PHE A 130 18.38 -7.38 -8.92
N ILE A 131 18.38 -7.13 -7.61
CA ILE A 131 17.45 -6.18 -6.96
C ILE A 131 17.65 -4.77 -7.52
N ARG A 132 18.90 -4.31 -7.70
CA ARG A 132 19.20 -3.01 -8.33
C ARG A 132 18.63 -2.92 -9.73
N THR A 133 18.81 -3.96 -10.55
CA THR A 133 18.22 -4.03 -11.88
C THR A 133 16.70 -3.90 -11.82
N CYS A 134 16.01 -4.66 -10.95
CA CYS A 134 14.55 -4.57 -10.83
C CYS A 134 14.07 -3.16 -10.40
N LEU A 135 14.82 -2.50 -9.52
CA LEU A 135 14.56 -1.12 -9.10
C LEU A 135 14.76 -0.11 -10.24
N LEU A 136 15.81 -0.26 -11.04
CA LEU A 136 16.05 0.58 -12.22
C LEU A 136 14.96 0.38 -13.27
N GLU A 137 14.55 -0.87 -13.48
CA GLU A 137 13.45 -1.22 -14.39
C GLU A 137 12.12 -0.59 -13.95
N LEU A 138 11.85 -0.56 -12.65
CA LEU A 138 10.70 0.17 -12.10
C LEU A 138 10.77 1.67 -12.42
N LEU A 139 11.95 2.28 -12.32
CA LEU A 139 12.15 3.68 -12.70
C LEU A 139 12.00 3.91 -14.21
N GLU A 140 12.39 2.95 -15.05
CA GLU A 140 12.15 3.03 -16.50
C GLU A 140 10.65 2.97 -16.82
N LEU A 141 9.90 2.06 -16.21
CA LEU A 141 8.43 2.03 -16.34
C LEU A 141 7.81 3.37 -15.88
N LYS A 142 8.32 3.94 -14.79
CA LYS A 142 7.87 5.24 -14.29
C LYS A 142 8.15 6.33 -15.32
N ALA A 143 9.35 6.38 -15.89
CA ALA A 143 9.71 7.34 -16.92
C ALA A 143 8.82 7.18 -18.17
N GLY A 144 8.50 5.95 -18.57
CA GLY A 144 7.60 5.65 -19.69
C GLY A 144 6.15 6.14 -19.50
N LEU A 145 5.75 6.46 -18.27
CA LEU A 145 4.46 7.07 -17.92
C LEU A 145 4.54 8.59 -17.70
N GLY A 146 5.66 9.22 -18.05
CA GLY A 146 5.85 10.66 -17.86
C GLY A 146 6.23 11.04 -16.43
N CYS A 147 6.93 10.17 -15.71
CA CYS A 147 7.39 10.39 -14.34
C CYS A 147 6.25 10.70 -13.33
N PRO A 148 5.25 9.81 -13.22
CA PRO A 148 4.16 10.02 -12.27
C PRO A 148 4.65 10.10 -10.83
N ASN A 149 3.82 10.66 -9.95
CA ASN A 149 4.08 10.69 -8.51
C ASN A 149 3.87 9.30 -7.90
N LEU A 150 4.94 8.51 -7.93
CA LEU A 150 5.03 7.21 -7.27
C LEU A 150 5.03 7.44 -5.75
N LYS A 151 4.12 6.81 -5.01
CA LYS A 151 3.99 7.00 -3.55
C LYS A 151 4.63 5.89 -2.73
N SER A 152 4.52 4.67 -3.22
CA SER A 152 5.02 3.49 -2.55
C SER A 152 5.48 2.46 -3.55
N ILE A 153 6.36 1.57 -3.08
CA ILE A 153 6.81 0.38 -3.77
C ILE A 153 6.53 -0.79 -2.83
N GLY A 154 5.65 -1.70 -3.25
CA GLY A 154 5.44 -2.99 -2.60
C GLY A 154 6.41 -4.02 -3.16
N ILE A 155 7.06 -4.79 -2.29
CA ILE A 155 8.01 -5.83 -2.67
C ILE A 155 7.61 -7.14 -2.00
N SER A 156 7.33 -8.16 -2.80
CA SER A 156 6.99 -9.51 -2.36
C SER A 156 8.22 -10.42 -2.51
N VAL A 157 8.53 -11.21 -1.46
CA VAL A 157 9.68 -12.12 -1.43
C VAL A 157 9.28 -13.49 -0.86
N PRO A 158 9.62 -14.60 -1.54
CA PRO A 158 9.37 -15.97 -1.09
C PRO A 158 10.33 -16.41 0.01
N GLY A 159 10.14 -15.87 1.22
CA GLY A 159 11.06 -16.12 2.32
C GLY A 159 10.71 -15.45 3.65
N ILE A 160 11.60 -15.64 4.62
CA ILE A 160 11.49 -15.03 5.95
C ILE A 160 12.01 -13.61 5.87
N VAL A 161 11.11 -12.65 6.01
CA VAL A 161 11.41 -11.21 5.92
C VAL A 161 11.06 -10.48 7.20
N ASP A 162 11.87 -9.47 7.54
CA ASP A 162 11.48 -8.38 8.43
C ASP A 162 11.21 -7.15 7.56
N GLY A 163 9.93 -6.90 7.28
CA GLY A 163 9.48 -5.78 6.45
C GLY A 163 9.80 -4.40 7.05
N ALA A 164 9.98 -4.30 8.38
CA ALA A 164 10.31 -3.03 9.02
C ALA A 164 11.75 -2.62 8.71
N SER A 165 12.73 -3.52 8.95
CA SER A 165 14.13 -3.27 8.60
C SER A 165 14.44 -3.44 7.11
N GLY A 166 13.58 -4.15 6.38
CA GLY A 166 13.76 -4.52 4.98
C GLY A 166 14.74 -5.68 4.77
N LYS A 167 14.95 -6.49 5.81
CA LYS A 167 15.88 -7.61 5.81
C LYS A 167 15.18 -8.89 5.35
N VAL A 168 15.75 -9.55 4.36
CA VAL A 168 15.43 -10.94 3.99
C VAL A 168 16.43 -11.84 4.70
N PHE A 169 15.97 -12.60 5.69
CA PHE A 169 16.84 -13.53 6.41
C PHE A 169 17.23 -14.72 5.53
N VAL A 170 16.23 -15.31 4.87
CA VAL A 170 16.39 -16.40 3.91
C VAL A 170 15.21 -16.41 2.94
N ALA A 171 15.47 -16.64 1.66
CA ALA A 171 14.46 -16.95 0.64
C ALA A 171 14.98 -18.16 -0.15
N PRO A 172 14.63 -19.40 0.25
CA PRO A 172 15.24 -20.62 -0.28
C PRO A 172 15.11 -20.75 -1.79
N ASP A 173 13.92 -20.48 -2.33
CA ASP A 173 13.65 -20.65 -3.77
C ASP A 173 14.34 -19.58 -4.64
N LEU A 174 14.83 -18.50 -4.02
CA LEU A 174 15.68 -17.50 -4.66
C LEU A 174 17.16 -17.72 -4.36
N GLU A 175 17.51 -18.66 -3.48
CA GLU A 175 18.84 -18.86 -2.91
C GLU A 175 19.40 -17.62 -2.19
N TRP A 176 18.53 -16.74 -1.69
CA TRP A 176 18.96 -15.52 -0.99
C TRP A 176 19.18 -15.77 0.50
N LYS A 177 20.21 -15.11 1.04
CA LYS A 177 20.49 -15.12 2.48
C LYS A 177 21.00 -13.77 2.95
N ASN A 178 20.42 -13.26 4.03
CA ASN A 178 20.86 -12.05 4.73
C ASN A 178 20.97 -10.80 3.82
N ILE A 179 19.97 -10.56 2.97
CA ILE A 179 19.89 -9.40 2.07
C ILE A 179 19.13 -8.26 2.74
N ASN A 180 19.51 -7.01 2.48
CA ASN A 180 18.75 -5.83 2.94
C ASN A 180 18.27 -4.99 1.75
N ILE A 181 17.02 -5.18 1.37
CA ILE A 181 16.40 -4.54 0.20
C ILE A 181 16.25 -3.03 0.43
N LYS A 182 15.87 -2.58 1.64
CA LYS A 182 15.74 -1.14 1.93
C LYS A 182 17.08 -0.42 1.85
N LYS A 183 18.18 -1.08 2.23
CA LYS A 183 19.54 -0.54 2.05
C LYS A 183 19.86 -0.37 0.57
N ILE A 184 19.63 -1.41 -0.24
CA ILE A 184 19.82 -1.38 -1.69
C ILE A 184 18.98 -0.27 -2.34
N TYR A 185 17.70 -0.15 -1.97
CA TYR A 185 16.83 0.92 -2.42
C TYR A 185 17.39 2.31 -2.08
N LYS A 186 17.91 2.50 -0.86
CA LYS A 186 18.54 3.77 -0.45
C LYS A 186 19.76 4.13 -1.29
N GLU A 187 20.53 3.14 -1.72
CA GLU A 187 21.71 3.35 -2.56
C GLU A 187 21.32 3.72 -4.01
N VAL A 188 20.23 3.17 -4.54
CA VAL A 188 19.82 3.37 -5.95
C VAL A 188 18.90 4.59 -6.12
N ILE A 189 17.84 4.72 -5.32
CA ILE A 189 16.71 5.60 -5.63
C ILE A 189 16.61 6.81 -4.69
N PHE A 190 17.03 6.69 -3.43
CA PHE A 190 16.62 7.63 -2.37
C PHE A 190 17.11 9.08 -2.51
N LYS A 191 18.17 9.36 -3.27
CA LYS A 191 18.70 10.74 -3.38
C LYS A 191 17.71 11.73 -3.99
N ASN A 192 16.84 11.27 -4.89
CA ASN A 192 15.90 12.14 -5.61
C ASN A 192 14.44 11.69 -5.47
N HIS A 193 14.17 10.70 -4.62
CA HIS A 193 12.85 10.15 -4.50
C HIS A 193 12.46 9.83 -3.05
N HIS A 194 11.16 9.87 -2.81
CA HIS A 194 10.58 9.79 -1.47
C HIS A 194 9.55 8.67 -1.35
N GLU A 195 9.59 7.66 -2.22
CA GLU A 195 8.64 6.57 -2.16
C GLU A 195 8.88 5.72 -0.92
N SER A 196 7.78 5.31 -0.28
CA SER A 196 7.83 4.36 0.82
C SER A 196 8.03 2.94 0.28
N VAL A 197 8.96 2.18 0.86
CA VAL A 197 9.19 0.78 0.46
C VAL A 197 8.64 -0.14 1.52
N ILE A 198 7.70 -0.99 1.10
CA ILE A 198 7.05 -2.00 1.92
C ILE A 198 7.50 -3.36 1.39
N ILE A 199 8.02 -4.20 2.28
CA ILE A 199 8.49 -5.54 1.93
C ILE A 199 7.66 -6.52 2.72
N GLU A 200 7.13 -7.54 2.05
CA GLU A 200 6.27 -8.54 2.64
C GLU A 200 6.63 -9.93 2.12
N ASN A 201 6.32 -10.96 2.91
CA ASN A 201 6.41 -12.34 2.48
C ASN A 201 5.39 -12.63 1.36
N GLU A 202 5.72 -13.50 0.41
CA GLU A 202 4.88 -13.79 -0.77
C GLU A 202 3.51 -14.36 -0.39
N ALA A 203 3.43 -15.21 0.63
CA ALA A 203 2.17 -15.78 1.08
C ALA A 203 1.28 -14.72 1.74
N ASN A 204 1.86 -13.84 2.56
CA ASN A 204 1.15 -12.70 3.14
C ASN A 204 0.66 -11.72 2.08
N ALA A 205 1.53 -11.37 1.11
CA ALA A 205 1.18 -10.50 -0.01
C ALA A 205 0.05 -11.10 -0.85
N SER A 206 0.11 -12.40 -1.12
CA SER A 206 -0.95 -13.12 -1.84
C SER A 206 -2.26 -13.16 -1.05
N ALA A 207 -2.20 -13.36 0.26
CA ALA A 207 -3.37 -13.31 1.13
C ALA A 207 -4.07 -11.93 1.08
N LEU A 208 -3.27 -10.85 1.13
CA LEU A 208 -3.77 -9.48 1.01
C LEU A 208 -4.38 -9.22 -0.36
N ALA A 209 -3.73 -9.71 -1.43
CA ALA A 209 -4.24 -9.60 -2.79
C ALA A 209 -5.59 -10.32 -2.95
N GLU A 210 -5.73 -11.55 -2.45
CA GLU A 210 -6.99 -12.29 -2.45
C GLU A 210 -8.06 -11.62 -1.59
N GLN A 211 -7.68 -10.99 -0.47
CA GLN A 211 -8.62 -10.24 0.35
C GLN A 211 -9.18 -9.01 -0.38
N TRP A 212 -8.37 -8.34 -1.21
CA TRP A 212 -8.75 -7.08 -1.86
C TRP A 212 -9.33 -7.25 -3.26
N PHE A 213 -8.89 -8.26 -4.00
CA PHE A 213 -9.21 -8.46 -5.42
C PHE A 213 -9.78 -9.85 -5.72
N GLY A 214 -9.64 -10.79 -4.79
CA GLY A 214 -10.12 -12.16 -4.95
C GLY A 214 -11.63 -12.27 -4.81
N ASN A 215 -12.17 -13.38 -5.32
CA ASN A 215 -13.58 -13.75 -5.19
C ASN A 215 -13.91 -14.45 -3.87
N ALA A 216 -12.97 -14.47 -2.91
CA ALA A 216 -13.19 -15.09 -1.62
C ALA A 216 -14.43 -14.46 -0.97
N LEU A 217 -15.47 -15.29 -0.82
CA LEU A 217 -16.86 -14.92 -0.55
C LEU A 217 -16.99 -13.86 0.57
N GLU A 218 -17.84 -12.87 0.33
CA GLU A 218 -18.26 -11.87 1.30
C GLU A 218 -18.73 -12.56 2.60
N ASN A 219 -18.24 -12.07 3.76
CA ASN A 219 -18.72 -12.35 5.14
C ASN A 219 -17.91 -13.24 6.10
N ASN A 220 -16.63 -13.53 5.89
CA ASN A 220 -15.81 -14.16 6.95
C ASN A 220 -14.57 -13.32 7.32
N SER A 221 -14.50 -12.92 8.59
CA SER A 221 -13.44 -12.08 9.19
C SER A 221 -12.10 -12.80 9.37
N ASN A 222 -12.09 -14.13 9.31
CA ASN A 222 -10.90 -14.95 9.45
C ASN A 222 -10.65 -15.73 8.16
N ARG A 223 -9.48 -15.53 7.55
CA ARG A 223 -9.05 -16.23 6.33
C ARG A 223 -7.62 -16.73 6.51
N VAL A 224 -7.36 -17.92 5.99
CA VAL A 224 -6.02 -18.49 5.89
C VAL A 224 -5.74 -18.67 4.40
N PHE A 225 -4.71 -18.00 3.91
CA PHE A 225 -4.18 -18.25 2.57
C PHE A 225 -3.10 -19.32 2.69
N ILE A 226 -3.21 -20.38 1.90
CA ILE A 226 -2.22 -21.44 1.83
C ILE A 226 -1.56 -21.31 0.47
N SER A 227 -0.30 -20.85 0.44
CA SER A 227 0.54 -21.03 -0.74
C SER A 227 1.18 -22.41 -0.65
N GLU A 228 0.97 -23.24 -1.67
CA GLU A 228 1.73 -24.47 -1.83
C GLU A 228 2.98 -24.13 -2.66
N GLY A 229 4.10 -23.94 -1.96
CA GLY A 229 5.43 -23.88 -2.56
C GLY A 229 6.24 -25.12 -2.18
N ASP A 230 7.34 -25.38 -2.88
CA ASP A 230 8.20 -26.55 -2.65
C ASP A 230 8.82 -26.61 -1.24
N TRP A 231 8.64 -25.55 -0.43
CA TRP A 231 9.07 -25.45 0.96
C TRP A 231 8.39 -26.45 1.93
N TYR A 232 7.18 -26.93 1.62
CA TYR A 232 6.50 -27.94 2.44
C TYR A 232 7.09 -29.35 2.30
N ARG A 233 7.75 -29.65 1.17
CA ARG A 233 8.22 -31.02 0.86
C ARG A 233 9.56 -31.37 1.51
N SER A 234 10.26 -30.42 2.12
CA SER A 234 11.63 -30.61 2.62
C SER A 234 11.72 -30.93 4.13
N TYR A 235 10.58 -31.06 4.83
CA TYR A 235 10.54 -31.30 6.29
C TYR A 235 9.65 -32.48 6.75
N PHE A 236 9.22 -33.37 5.85
CA PHE A 236 8.51 -34.62 6.21
C PHE A 236 9.17 -35.85 5.59
#